data_AF-A0A957SZY0-F1
#
_entry.id   AF-A0A957SZY0-F1
#
_cell.length_a   1.000
_cell.length_b   1.000
_cell.length_c   1.000
_cell.angle_alpha   90.00
_cell.angle_beta   90.00
_cell.angle_gamma   90.00
#
_symmetry.space_group_name_H-M   'P 1'
#
loop_
_entity.id
_entity.type
_entity.pdbx_description
1 polymer ?
#
loop_
_entity_poly.entity_id
_entity_poly.type
_entity_poly.pdbx_seq_one_letter_code
_entity_poly.pdbx_strand_id
1 'polypeptide(L)'
;DRDNDNDGVPDAVDLAPLVKGATYAETGALNLTLKNLEAGKPTFVEFQLRPENPEQLWYSFNVLDWPQDEDGQMRDIDNVTFADYAAQQGRTAGLQEANGDMKLIPMLEIRMLAKDANLPPATTRTVMDANGE
;
A
#
# COMPACT_ATOMS: atom_id res chain seq x y z
N ASP A 1 -29.84 -8.32 6.99
CA ASP A 1 -28.41 -8.65 7.02
C ASP A 1 -27.63 -7.41 7.43
N ARG A 2 -26.33 -7.48 7.74
CA ARG A 2 -25.44 -6.31 7.91
C ARG A 2 -24.39 -6.19 6.79
N ASP A 3 -24.40 -7.14 5.87
CA ASP A 3 -23.51 -7.27 4.71
C ASP A 3 -24.36 -7.91 3.60
N ASN A 4 -25.01 -7.10 2.77
CA ASN A 4 -26.02 -7.63 1.83
C ASN A 4 -25.42 -8.35 0.61
N ASP A 5 -24.14 -8.19 0.33
CA ASP A 5 -23.46 -8.83 -0.80
C ASP A 5 -22.43 -9.90 -0.40
N ASN A 6 -22.23 -10.10 0.91
CA ASN A 6 -21.34 -11.08 1.51
C ASN A 6 -19.89 -10.94 1.01
N ASP A 7 -19.40 -9.70 0.92
CA ASP A 7 -18.00 -9.41 0.60
C ASP A 7 -17.10 -9.28 1.86
N GLY A 8 -17.72 -9.31 3.05
CA GLY A 8 -17.06 -9.20 4.35
C GLY A 8 -16.80 -7.77 4.78
N VAL A 9 -17.38 -6.77 4.11
CA VAL A 9 -17.40 -5.37 4.53
C VAL A 9 -18.82 -5.03 5.01
N PRO A 10 -19.01 -4.49 6.23
CA PRO A 10 -20.34 -4.11 6.70
C PRO A 10 -20.96 -2.98 5.86
N ASP A 11 -22.26 -3.08 5.59
CA ASP A 11 -23.03 -2.11 4.78
C ASP A 11 -22.83 -0.64 5.21
N ALA A 12 -22.54 -0.41 6.50
CA ALA A 12 -22.36 0.93 7.07
C ALA A 12 -21.05 1.62 6.64
N VAL A 13 -20.08 0.86 6.12
CA VAL A 13 -18.75 1.35 5.70
C VAL A 13 -18.37 0.87 4.29
N ASP A 14 -19.30 0.20 3.61
CA ASP A 14 -19.15 -0.25 2.24
C ASP A 14 -19.64 0.84 1.27
N LEU A 15 -18.81 1.20 0.28
CA LEU A 15 -19.20 2.13 -0.78
C LEU A 15 -20.17 1.50 -1.79
N ALA A 16 -20.23 0.17 -1.87
CA ALA A 16 -21.10 -0.57 -2.77
C ALA A 16 -21.86 -1.74 -2.08
N PRO A 17 -22.76 -1.46 -1.11
CA PRO A 17 -23.41 -2.47 -0.23
C PRO A 17 -24.23 -3.58 -0.90
N LEU A 18 -24.35 -3.57 -2.22
CA LEU A 18 -25.18 -4.49 -3.00
C LEU A 18 -24.37 -5.22 -4.09
N VAL A 19 -23.08 -4.92 -4.24
CA VAL A 19 -22.26 -5.41 -5.34
C VAL A 19 -20.87 -5.76 -4.86
N LYS A 20 -20.65 -7.07 -4.74
CA LYS A 20 -19.35 -7.63 -4.40
C LYS A 20 -18.29 -7.25 -5.43
N GLY A 21 -17.17 -6.71 -4.93
CA GLY A 21 -16.01 -6.37 -5.74
C GLY A 21 -15.33 -7.58 -6.39
N ALA A 22 -14.50 -7.32 -7.40
CA ALA A 22 -13.67 -8.32 -8.06
C ALA A 22 -12.22 -8.29 -7.53
N THR A 23 -11.55 -9.45 -7.57
CA THR A 23 -10.11 -9.55 -7.25
C THR A 23 -9.28 -9.19 -8.49
N TYR A 24 -8.29 -8.31 -8.29
CA TYR A 24 -7.34 -7.92 -9.33
C TYR A 24 -5.92 -8.33 -8.93
N ALA A 25 -5.11 -8.70 -9.92
CA ALA A 25 -3.70 -9.07 -9.75
C ALA A 25 -2.84 -8.30 -10.77
N GLU A 26 -1.52 -8.35 -10.64
CA GLU A 26 -0.61 -7.65 -11.55
C GLU A 26 -0.85 -8.00 -13.03
N THR A 27 -1.04 -9.28 -13.33
CA THR A 27 -1.31 -9.78 -14.70
C THR A 27 -2.74 -9.49 -15.19
N GLY A 28 -3.61 -9.01 -14.31
CA GLY A 28 -5.03 -8.75 -14.54
C GLY A 28 -5.50 -7.52 -13.79
N ALA A 29 -4.80 -6.40 -13.98
CA ALA A 29 -5.11 -5.14 -13.31
C ALA A 29 -6.48 -4.58 -13.75
N LEU A 30 -7.11 -3.78 -12.89
CA LEU A 30 -8.33 -3.05 -13.24
C LEU A 30 -8.07 -2.11 -14.43
N ASN A 31 -8.83 -2.29 -15.51
CA ASN A 31 -8.82 -1.39 -16.66
C ASN A 31 -10.12 -0.58 -16.69
N LEU A 32 -10.06 0.66 -16.21
CA LEU A 32 -11.21 1.58 -16.20
C LEU A 32 -11.21 2.47 -17.45
N THR A 33 -12.32 2.50 -18.18
CA THR A 33 -12.57 3.44 -19.29
C THR A 33 -13.82 4.25 -18.99
N LEU A 34 -13.65 5.55 -18.78
CA LEU A 34 -14.76 6.48 -18.63
C LEU A 34 -15.16 7.04 -20.00
N LYS A 35 -16.46 6.98 -20.32
CA LYS A 35 -17.03 7.51 -21.56
C LYS A 35 -17.92 8.72 -21.25
N ASN A 36 -18.18 9.54 -22.27
CA ASN A 36 -19.09 10.68 -22.21
C ASN A 36 -18.69 11.75 -21.17
N LEU A 37 -17.39 11.96 -20.97
CA LEU A 37 -16.90 13.05 -20.13
C LEU A 37 -17.12 14.40 -20.82
N GLU A 38 -17.47 15.41 -20.04
CA GLU A 38 -17.65 16.78 -20.53
C GLU A 38 -16.35 17.57 -20.39
N ALA A 39 -15.94 18.23 -21.48
CA ALA A 39 -14.70 19.01 -21.49
C ALA A 39 -14.74 20.15 -20.44
N GLY A 40 -13.64 20.31 -19.70
CA GLY A 40 -13.52 21.35 -18.68
C GLY A 40 -14.29 21.12 -17.38
N LYS A 41 -14.99 19.98 -17.24
CA LYS A 41 -15.64 19.61 -15.98
C LYS A 41 -14.84 18.54 -15.22
N PRO A 42 -14.59 18.74 -13.91
CA PRO A 42 -13.94 17.70 -13.11
C PRO A 42 -14.85 16.48 -13.01
N THR A 43 -14.24 15.30 -13.08
CA THR A 43 -14.90 14.01 -12.83
C THR A 43 -14.18 13.34 -11.67
N PHE A 44 -14.95 12.85 -10.70
CA PHE A 44 -14.42 12.14 -9.55
C PHE A 44 -14.65 10.64 -9.70
N VAL A 45 -13.65 9.86 -9.33
CA VAL A 45 -13.74 8.41 -9.20
C VAL A 45 -13.23 8.06 -7.82
N GLU A 46 -14.00 7.25 -7.10
CA GLU A 46 -13.66 6.72 -5.79
C GLU A 46 -13.46 5.22 -5.90
N PHE A 47 -12.44 4.70 -5.22
CA PHE A 47 -12.14 3.28 -5.18
C PHE A 47 -12.08 2.83 -3.73
N GLN A 48 -12.77 1.72 -3.41
CA GLN A 48 -12.52 0.95 -2.20
C GLN A 48 -11.68 -0.27 -2.59
N LEU A 49 -10.58 -0.49 -1.87
CA LEU A 49 -9.62 -1.55 -2.12
C LEU A 49 -9.41 -2.33 -0.82
N ARG A 50 -9.25 -3.64 -0.93
CA ARG A 50 -8.79 -4.51 0.16
C ARG A 50 -7.94 -5.64 -0.43
N PRO A 51 -6.91 -6.12 0.27
CA PRO A 51 -6.27 -7.38 -0.09
C PRO A 51 -7.28 -8.53 -0.12
N GLU A 52 -7.00 -9.57 -0.91
CA GLU A 52 -7.84 -10.77 -1.00
C GLU A 52 -7.98 -11.46 0.37
N ASN A 53 -6.87 -11.57 1.12
CA ASN A 53 -6.90 -11.95 2.53
C ASN A 53 -7.03 -10.70 3.41
N PRO A 54 -8.17 -10.47 4.10
CA PRO A 54 -8.37 -9.30 4.95
C PRO A 54 -7.39 -9.21 6.13
N GLU A 55 -6.83 -10.34 6.59
CA GLU A 55 -5.85 -10.37 7.68
C GLU A 55 -4.58 -9.60 7.32
N GLN A 56 -4.23 -9.48 6.03
CA GLN A 56 -3.07 -8.73 5.58
C GLN A 56 -3.19 -7.23 5.82
N LEU A 57 -4.39 -6.70 6.07
CA LEU A 57 -4.54 -5.30 6.50
C LEU A 57 -3.76 -5.02 7.78
N TRP A 58 -3.59 -6.02 8.65
CA TRP A 58 -2.79 -5.90 9.87
C TRP A 58 -1.30 -5.72 9.60
N TYR A 59 -0.76 -6.07 8.43
CA TYR A 59 0.66 -5.84 8.16
C TYR A 59 0.98 -4.37 7.99
N SER A 60 -0.01 -3.57 7.60
CA SER A 60 0.17 -2.14 7.40
C SER A 60 0.52 -1.47 8.71
N PHE A 61 1.65 -0.77 8.72
CA PHE A 61 2.15 0.02 9.87
C PHE A 61 2.57 -0.79 11.12
N ASN A 62 2.52 -2.12 11.06
CA ASN A 62 3.13 -2.95 12.09
C ASN A 62 4.65 -3.00 11.90
N VAL A 63 5.37 -3.02 13.02
CA VAL A 63 6.80 -3.33 13.05
C VAL A 63 6.94 -4.84 13.00
N LEU A 64 7.68 -5.32 12.00
CA LEU A 64 7.97 -6.72 11.75
C LEU A 64 9.45 -6.97 11.98
N ASP A 65 9.75 -8.18 12.44
CA ASP A 65 11.11 -8.67 12.63
C ASP A 65 11.55 -9.38 11.35
N TRP A 66 12.53 -8.81 10.63
CA TRP A 66 13.23 -9.60 9.63
C TRP A 66 14.26 -10.48 10.33
N PRO A 67 14.37 -11.77 10.00
CA PRO A 67 15.40 -12.60 10.60
C PRO A 67 16.79 -12.08 10.20
N GLN A 68 17.78 -12.25 11.08
CA GLN A 68 19.17 -12.07 10.70
C GLN A 68 19.48 -12.94 9.48
N ASP A 69 19.82 -12.30 8.37
CA ASP A 69 20.04 -12.90 7.05
C ASP A 69 21.10 -12.10 6.30
N GLU A 70 22.19 -12.76 5.91
CA GLU A 70 23.31 -12.15 5.19
C GLU A 70 23.36 -12.56 3.70
N ASP A 71 22.56 -13.54 3.29
CA ASP A 71 22.60 -14.19 1.97
C ASP A 71 21.40 -13.79 1.09
N GLY A 72 20.32 -13.29 1.70
CA GLY A 72 19.10 -12.85 1.04
C GLY A 72 19.22 -11.57 0.22
N GLN A 73 18.16 -11.24 -0.53
CA GLN A 73 18.04 -9.95 -1.23
C GLN A 73 17.69 -8.81 -0.28
N MET A 74 16.92 -9.11 0.77
CA MET A 74 16.75 -8.27 1.95
C MET A 74 17.59 -8.89 3.05
N ARG A 75 18.43 -8.08 3.69
CA ARG A 75 19.43 -8.54 4.66
C ARG A 75 19.34 -7.73 5.92
N ASP A 76 19.35 -8.45 7.04
CA ASP A 76 19.63 -7.90 8.36
C ASP A 76 20.99 -8.46 8.80
N ILE A 77 21.99 -7.58 8.85
CA ILE A 77 23.39 -7.93 9.12
C ILE A 77 23.88 -7.40 10.48
N ASP A 78 23.09 -6.56 11.14
CA ASP A 78 23.43 -5.95 12.42
C ASP A 78 22.49 -6.36 13.55
N ASN A 79 21.34 -6.97 13.22
CA ASN A 79 20.34 -7.47 14.16
C ASN A 79 19.88 -6.38 15.14
N VAL A 80 19.68 -5.17 14.59
CA VAL A 80 19.32 -3.93 15.31
C VAL A 80 17.86 -3.58 15.01
N THR A 81 17.08 -3.26 16.03
CA THR A 81 15.66 -2.86 15.87
C THR A 81 15.48 -1.36 15.68
N PHE A 82 14.26 -0.92 15.32
CA PHE A 82 13.93 0.51 15.32
C PHE A 82 14.11 1.16 16.70
N ALA A 83 13.95 0.41 17.80
CA ALA A 83 14.15 0.94 19.15
C ALA A 83 15.63 1.23 19.44
N ASP A 84 16.53 0.39 18.98
CA ASP A 84 17.98 0.59 19.11
C ASP A 84 18.42 1.82 18.30
N TYR A 85 17.90 1.96 17.07
CA TYR A 85 18.13 3.16 16.26
C TYR A 85 17.56 4.43 16.94
N ALA A 86 16.36 4.34 17.53
CA ALA A 86 15.78 5.46 18.27
C ALA A 86 16.69 5.92 19.42
N ALA A 87 17.22 4.97 20.20
CA ALA A 87 18.13 5.26 21.30
C ALA A 87 19.41 5.95 20.83
N GLN A 88 19.99 5.53 19.70
CA GLN A 88 21.17 6.16 19.10
C GLN A 88 20.90 7.63 18.69
N GLN A 89 19.67 7.93 18.26
CA GLN A 89 19.24 9.29 17.92
C GLN A 89 18.80 10.12 19.15
N GLY A 90 18.93 9.59 20.37
CA GLY A 90 18.44 10.24 21.59
C GLY A 90 16.91 10.34 21.68
N ARG A 91 16.19 9.53 20.90
CA ARG A 91 14.72 9.47 20.86
C ARG A 91 14.19 8.33 21.72
N THR A 92 13.13 8.57 22.47
CA THR A 92 12.38 7.50 23.12
C THR A 92 11.64 6.67 22.06
N ALA A 93 11.91 5.36 22.04
CA ALA A 93 11.25 4.42 21.14
C ALA A 93 9.76 4.26 21.48
N GLY A 94 8.93 4.05 20.45
CA GLY A 94 7.54 3.62 20.61
C GLY A 94 7.44 2.16 21.06
N LEU A 95 6.29 1.75 21.60
CA LEU A 95 6.10 0.41 22.17
C LEU A 95 6.36 -0.73 21.17
N GLN A 96 6.04 -0.54 19.89
CA GLN A 96 6.24 -1.58 18.87
C GLN A 96 7.64 -1.54 18.21
N GLU A 97 8.44 -0.50 18.45
CA GLU A 97 9.72 -0.34 17.73
C GLU A 97 10.81 -1.34 18.19
N ALA A 98 10.61 -2.00 19.33
CA ALA A 98 11.46 -3.10 19.77
C ALA A 98 11.11 -4.44 19.11
N ASN A 99 10.03 -4.51 18.31
CA ASN A 99 9.57 -5.74 17.67
C ASN A 99 10.31 -6.07 16.36
N GLY A 100 11.26 -5.23 15.93
CA GLY A 100 12.00 -5.44 14.70
C GLY A 100 12.38 -4.15 13.98
N ASP A 101 12.71 -4.30 12.72
CA ASP A 101 13.43 -3.38 11.86
C ASP A 101 12.75 -3.17 10.50
N MET A 102 11.60 -3.83 10.28
CA MET A 102 10.83 -3.74 9.05
C MET A 102 9.45 -3.12 9.27
N LYS A 103 8.97 -2.37 8.27
CA LYS A 103 7.58 -1.90 8.17
C LYS A 103 7.10 -2.09 6.75
N LEU A 104 5.91 -2.67 6.60
CA LEU A 104 5.25 -2.79 5.31
C LEU A 104 4.22 -1.66 5.16
N ILE A 105 4.29 -0.97 4.03
CA ILE A 105 3.32 0.05 3.64
C ILE A 105 2.70 -0.42 2.32
N PRO A 106 1.38 -0.66 2.27
CA PRO A 106 0.71 -1.01 1.02
C PRO A 106 0.83 0.15 0.03
N MET A 107 1.13 -0.16 -1.23
CA MET A 107 1.25 0.82 -2.31
C MET A 107 0.11 0.59 -3.32
N LEU A 108 -0.51 1.70 -3.76
CA LEU A 108 -1.40 1.73 -4.91
C LEU A 108 -0.67 2.38 -6.09
N GLU A 109 -0.60 1.69 -7.23
CA GLU A 109 -0.15 2.28 -8.49
C GLU A 109 -1.37 2.61 -9.37
N ILE A 110 -1.48 3.87 -9.82
CA ILE A 110 -2.48 4.30 -10.80
C ILE A 110 -1.74 4.73 -12.07
N ARG A 111 -2.09 4.10 -13.20
CA ARG A 111 -1.58 4.48 -14.53
C ARG A 111 -2.68 5.12 -15.35
N MET A 112 -2.44 6.33 -15.85
CA MET A 112 -3.36 7.09 -16.69
C MET A 112 -2.65 7.60 -17.93
N LEU A 113 -3.35 7.66 -19.06
CA LEU A 113 -2.79 8.21 -20.30
C LEU A 113 -2.68 9.74 -20.19
N ALA A 114 -1.45 10.23 -20.17
CA ALA A 114 -1.13 11.60 -19.76
C ALA A 114 -1.22 12.66 -20.87
N LYS A 115 -1.92 12.42 -21.99
CA LYS A 115 -1.86 13.34 -23.14
C LYS A 115 -2.26 14.79 -22.76
N ASP A 116 -3.16 14.94 -21.78
CA ASP A 116 -3.61 16.23 -21.24
C ASP A 116 -3.83 16.19 -19.71
N ALA A 117 -3.23 15.23 -19.00
CA ALA A 117 -3.41 15.09 -17.56
C ALA A 117 -2.30 15.83 -16.80
N ASN A 118 -2.66 16.59 -15.76
CA ASN A 118 -1.70 17.25 -14.86
C ASN A 118 -1.04 16.24 -13.90
N LEU A 119 -0.51 15.15 -14.46
CA LEU A 119 0.15 14.08 -13.72
C LEU A 119 1.66 14.36 -13.69
N PRO A 120 2.35 14.00 -12.59
CA PRO A 120 3.80 13.95 -12.59
C PRO A 120 4.31 13.11 -13.79
N PRO A 121 5.40 13.52 -14.46
CA PRO A 121 5.97 12.75 -15.56
C PRO A 121 6.24 11.30 -15.13
N ALA A 122 5.89 10.34 -15.98
CA ALA A 122 6.06 8.91 -15.71
C ALA A 122 7.54 8.48 -15.48
N THR A 123 8.50 9.37 -15.77
CA THR A 123 9.93 9.16 -15.55
C THR A 123 10.38 9.41 -14.11
N THR A 124 9.53 9.91 -13.22
CA THR A 124 9.84 9.99 -11.78
C THR A 124 9.48 8.66 -11.09
N ARG A 125 10.19 7.59 -11.45
CA ARG A 125 10.36 6.44 -10.56
C ARG A 125 11.69 6.66 -9.83
N THR A 126 11.65 7.32 -8.68
CA THR A 126 12.78 7.28 -7.76
C THR A 126 12.81 5.86 -7.19
N VAL A 127 13.44 4.94 -7.91
CA VAL A 127 14.02 3.77 -7.28
C VAL A 127 15.09 4.36 -6.37
N MET A 128 14.98 4.17 -5.05
CA MET A 128 16.15 4.32 -4.20
C MET A 128 17.08 3.16 -4.57
N ASP A 129 17.96 3.42 -5.52
CA ASP A 129 19.16 2.65 -5.73
C ASP A 129 20.04 2.80 -4.48
N ALA A 130 19.97 1.80 -3.61
CA ALA A 130 20.95 1.59 -2.56
C ALA A 130 22.29 1.18 -3.18
N ASN A 131 22.94 2.13 -3.84
CA ASN A 131 24.34 2.04 -4.23
C ASN A 131 25.00 3.35 -3.81
N GLY A 132 25.67 3.32 -2.66
CA GLY A 132 26.39 4.46 -2.12
C GLY A 132 27.27 4.04 -0.95
N GLU A 133 28.46 3.55 -1.32
CA GLU A 133 29.69 3.36 -0.52
C GLU A 133 29.71 2.27 0.56
#